data_AF-A0A8H7VI63-F1
#
_entry.id   AF-A0A8H7VI63-F1
#
_cell.length_a   1.000
_cell.length_b   1.000
_cell.length_c   1.000
_cell.angle_alpha   90.00
_cell.angle_beta   90.00
_cell.angle_gamma   90.00
#
_symmetry.space_group_name_H-M   'P 1'
#
loop_
_entity.id
_entity.type
_entity.pdbx_description
1 polymer ?
#
loop_
_entity_poly.entity_id
_entity_poly.type
_entity_poly.pdbx_seq_one_letter_code
_entity_poly.pdbx_strand_id
1 'polypeptide(L)'
;MQLLLGLAETFHCKIIEINYNCVATVQYFRDSSSLVCVKRHVLKSIYLVCPPMSSTKSVLVNSESVDAFVDSQKQYSKWCQYHITIEQRSIALRHVLPITLSIAPYLNGLRLEHVIHTF
;
A
#
# COMPACT_ATOMS: atom_id res chain seq x y z
N MET A 1 -24.03 12.76 -1.01
CA MET A 1 -22.82 12.96 -1.84
C MET A 1 -22.33 11.57 -2.23
N GLN A 2 -22.40 11.20 -3.50
CA GLN A 2 -21.83 9.94 -3.98
C GLN A 2 -20.37 10.21 -4.36
N LEU A 3 -19.44 9.40 -3.84
CA LEU A 3 -18.05 9.46 -4.26
C LEU A 3 -17.95 8.90 -5.69
N LEU A 4 -17.28 9.63 -6.58
CA LEU A 4 -16.98 9.16 -7.93
C LEU A 4 -16.15 7.88 -7.86
N LEU A 5 -16.50 6.88 -8.67
CA LEU A 5 -15.70 5.68 -8.84
C LEU A 5 -14.34 6.05 -9.46
N GLY A 6 -13.25 5.49 -8.95
CA GLY A 6 -11.91 5.69 -9.50
C GLY A 6 -11.08 6.82 -8.87
N LEU A 7 -11.50 7.39 -7.74
CA LEU A 7 -10.64 8.27 -6.95
C LEU A 7 -9.48 7.47 -6.33
N ALA A 8 -8.29 8.07 -6.32
CA ALA A 8 -7.12 7.49 -5.68
C ALA A 8 -7.28 7.50 -4.14
N GLU A 9 -6.57 6.60 -3.49
CA GLU A 9 -6.44 6.62 -2.03
C GLU A 9 -5.73 7.91 -1.58
N THR A 10 -6.08 8.40 -0.39
CA THR A 10 -5.33 9.49 0.25
C THR A 10 -3.92 9.03 0.53
N PHE A 11 -2.94 9.72 -0.03
CA PHE A 11 -1.55 9.31 -0.03
C PHE A 11 -0.65 10.50 0.26
N HIS A 12 0.31 10.33 1.18
CA HIS A 12 1.24 11.40 1.56
C HIS A 12 2.66 10.87 1.59
N CYS A 13 3.51 11.39 0.69
CA CYS A 13 4.94 11.17 0.71
C CYS A 13 5.68 12.46 0.33
N LYS A 14 7.03 12.46 0.39
CA LYS A 14 7.85 13.66 0.11
C LYS A 14 7.68 14.23 -1.30
N ILE A 15 7.25 13.42 -2.25
CA ILE A 15 7.23 13.75 -3.69
C ILE A 15 5.80 14.00 -4.17
N ILE A 16 4.83 13.30 -3.60
CA ILE A 16 3.43 13.29 -4.04
C ILE A 16 2.52 13.33 -2.83
N GLU A 17 1.52 14.21 -2.90
CA GLU A 17 0.48 14.35 -1.90
C GLU A 17 -0.89 14.35 -2.58
N ILE A 18 -1.76 13.43 -2.17
CA ILE A 18 -3.15 13.28 -2.62
C ILE A 18 -4.04 13.45 -1.40
N ASN A 19 -4.76 14.58 -1.33
CA ASN A 19 -5.68 14.91 -0.25
C ASN A 19 -7.04 15.35 -0.78
N TYR A 20 -8.09 15.06 -0.01
CA TYR A 20 -9.46 15.45 -0.34
C TYR A 20 -10.03 16.37 0.74
N ASN A 21 -10.73 17.42 0.33
CA ASN A 21 -11.39 18.36 1.23
C ASN A 21 -12.84 18.58 0.80
N CYS A 22 -13.75 18.57 1.77
CA CYS A 22 -15.10 19.07 1.59
C CYS A 22 -15.16 20.53 2.03
N VAL A 23 -15.71 21.39 1.19
CA VAL A 23 -15.88 22.82 1.48
C VAL A 23 -17.36 23.15 1.45
N ALA A 24 -17.91 23.52 2.61
CA ALA A 24 -19.23 24.11 2.70
C ALA A 24 -19.10 25.65 2.70
N THR A 25 -19.84 26.30 1.79
CA THR A 25 -19.85 27.77 1.70
C THR A 25 -21.23 28.27 2.06
N VAL A 26 -21.32 29.15 3.05
CA VAL A 26 -22.55 29.82 3.46
C VAL A 26 -22.45 31.29 3.09
N GLN A 27 -23.41 31.78 2.32
CA GLN A 27 -23.55 33.20 1.98
C GLN A 27 -24.84 33.71 2.61
N TYR A 28 -24.73 34.80 3.38
CA TYR A 28 -25.89 35.45 3.96
C TYR A 28 -25.72 36.97 3.96
N PHE A 29 -26.83 37.68 3.89
CA PHE A 29 -26.89 39.13 4.00
C PHE A 29 -27.19 39.50 5.45
N ARG A 30 -26.40 40.40 6.03
CA ARG A 30 -26.68 40.96 7.35
C ARG A 30 -27.15 42.40 7.13
N ASP A 31 -28.35 42.75 7.63
CA ASP A 31 -28.95 44.06 7.34
C ASP A 31 -29.31 44.89 8.57
N SER A 32 -29.23 46.20 8.36
CA SER A 32 -30.19 47.23 8.79
C SER A 32 -29.88 48.61 8.18
N SER A 33 -28.74 48.80 7.49
CA SER A 33 -28.42 50.07 6.81
C SER A 33 -27.44 49.97 5.64
N SER A 34 -26.80 48.82 5.44
CA SER A 34 -25.93 48.53 4.30
C SER A 34 -25.91 47.02 4.07
N LEU A 35 -26.32 46.56 2.90
CA LEU A 35 -26.32 45.13 2.54
C LEU A 35 -24.87 44.63 2.49
N VAL A 36 -24.38 44.05 3.58
CA VAL A 36 -23.07 43.38 3.62
C VAL A 36 -23.28 41.89 3.37
N CYS A 37 -22.77 41.42 2.23
CA CYS A 37 -22.70 39.98 1.91
C CYS A 37 -21.56 39.35 2.72
N VAL A 38 -21.88 38.46 3.65
CA VAL A 38 -20.90 37.71 4.43
C VAL A 38 -20.79 36.29 3.87
N LYS A 39 -19.58 35.91 3.45
CA LYS A 39 -19.25 34.56 2.98
C LYS A 39 -18.45 33.84 4.06
N ARG A 40 -18.95 32.70 4.53
CA ARG A 40 -18.24 31.80 5.45
C ARG A 40 -17.92 30.48 4.77
N HIS A 41 -16.71 29.99 5.00
CA HIS A 41 -16.23 28.72 4.51
C HIS A 41 -15.96 27.78 5.67
N VAL A 42 -16.48 26.57 5.60
CA VAL A 42 -16.13 25.47 6.50
C VAL A 42 -15.40 24.42 5.67
N LEU A 43 -14.13 24.19 5.99
CA LEU A 43 -13.28 23.21 5.32
C LEU A 43 -13.11 21.98 6.23
N LYS A 44 -13.34 20.79 5.68
CA LYS A 44 -13.12 19.53 6.38
C LYS A 44 -12.35 18.56 5.50
N SER A 45 -11.23 18.07 5.98
CA SER A 45 -10.42 17.06 5.29
C SER A 45 -11.10 15.69 5.34
N ILE A 46 -10.99 14.96 4.24
CA ILE A 46 -11.53 13.62 4.03
C ILE A 46 -10.35 12.70 3.74
N TYR A 47 -10.29 11.59 4.48
CA TYR A 47 -9.38 10.49 4.19
C TYR A 47 -10.16 9.44 3.39
N LEU A 48 -9.77 9.28 2.14
CA LEU A 48 -10.22 8.17 1.30
C LEU A 48 -9.24 7.02 1.49
N VAL A 49 -9.77 5.87 1.90
CA VAL A 49 -9.05 4.60 2.02
C VAL A 49 -9.64 3.64 1.01
N CYS A 50 -8.80 2.98 0.23
CA CYS A 50 -9.22 1.97 -0.74
C CYS A 50 -9.06 0.61 -0.09
N PRO A 51 -10.12 0.00 0.50
CA PRO A 51 -9.99 -1.32 1.06
C PRO A 51 -9.60 -2.30 -0.06
N PRO A 52 -8.78 -3.32 0.23
CA PRO A 52 -8.50 -4.36 -0.74
C PRO A 52 -9.85 -4.92 -1.21
N MET A 53 -10.10 -4.87 -2.53
CA MET A 53 -11.29 -5.50 -3.08
C MET A 53 -11.18 -6.99 -2.77
N SER A 54 -11.99 -7.46 -1.82
CA SER A 54 -12.31 -8.87 -1.70
C SER A 54 -12.79 -9.32 -3.07
N SER A 55 -12.03 -10.22 -3.69
CA SER A 55 -12.20 -10.71 -5.04
C SER A 55 -13.53 -11.45 -5.20
N THR A 56 -14.61 -10.70 -5.35
CA THR A 56 -15.77 -11.16 -6.11
C THR A 56 -15.79 -10.42 -7.43
N LYS A 57 -15.20 -11.08 -8.43
CA LYS A 57 -15.41 -10.83 -9.87
C LYS A 57 -14.88 -9.50 -10.42
N SER A 58 -13.57 -9.43 -10.65
CA SER A 58 -13.09 -8.88 -11.93
C SER A 58 -11.89 -9.70 -12.44
N VAL A 59 -12.24 -10.62 -13.35
CA VAL A 59 -11.51 -10.92 -14.60
C VAL A 59 -9.99 -10.72 -14.55
N LEU A 60 -9.27 -11.83 -14.34
CA LEU A 60 -7.81 -12.08 -14.46
C LEU A 60 -7.09 -12.54 -13.18
N VAL A 61 -7.79 -12.75 -12.07
CA VAL A 61 -7.28 -13.60 -10.99
C VAL A 61 -7.71 -15.03 -11.33
N ASN A 62 -6.92 -15.71 -12.17
CA ASN A 62 -6.94 -17.17 -12.21
C ASN A 62 -6.87 -17.64 -10.74
N SER A 63 -7.72 -18.60 -10.40
CA SER A 63 -7.86 -19.23 -9.08
C SER A 63 -6.59 -19.93 -8.57
N GLU A 64 -5.43 -19.62 -9.14
CA GLU A 64 -4.09 -20.09 -8.78
C GLU A 64 -3.26 -19.01 -8.07
N SER A 65 -3.74 -17.76 -7.96
CA SER A 65 -2.88 -16.62 -7.57
C SER A 65 -3.05 -16.05 -6.15
N VAL A 66 -3.97 -16.60 -5.35
CA VAL A 66 -4.00 -16.32 -3.89
C VAL A 66 -2.93 -17.17 -3.16
N ASP A 67 -2.63 -18.36 -3.67
CA ASP A 67 -1.58 -19.26 -3.18
C ASP A 67 -0.28 -19.14 -3.99
N ALA A 68 -0.17 -18.14 -4.85
CA ALA A 68 1.01 -18.03 -5.68
C ALA A 68 2.18 -17.54 -4.84
N PHE A 69 3.07 -18.47 -4.53
CA PHE A 69 4.36 -18.21 -3.93
C PHE A 69 5.27 -17.45 -4.92
N VAL A 70 6.23 -16.69 -4.37
CA VAL A 70 7.35 -16.14 -5.13
C VAL A 70 8.55 -17.02 -4.85
N ASP A 71 9.22 -17.47 -5.91
CA ASP A 71 10.38 -18.32 -5.83
C ASP A 71 11.51 -17.68 -6.66
N SER A 72 12.64 -17.40 -6.03
CA SER A 72 13.81 -16.82 -6.72
C SER A 72 14.49 -17.78 -7.69
N GLN A 73 14.06 -19.04 -7.72
CA GLN A 73 14.79 -20.21 -8.18
C GLN A 73 16.14 -20.35 -7.48
N LYS A 74 16.79 -21.50 -7.70
CA LYS A 74 18.10 -21.78 -7.12
C LYS A 74 19.15 -20.89 -7.77
N GLN A 75 19.79 -20.06 -6.96
CA GLN A 75 20.84 -19.15 -7.36
C GLN A 75 22.21 -19.65 -6.88
N TYR A 76 23.27 -19.26 -7.59
CA TYR A 76 24.64 -19.64 -7.29
C TYR A 76 25.51 -18.39 -7.15
N SER A 77 26.35 -18.37 -6.12
CA SER A 77 27.43 -17.41 -5.96
C SER A 77 28.78 -18.12 -6.16
N LYS A 78 29.89 -17.46 -5.82
CA LYS A 78 31.23 -18.08 -5.84
C LYS A 78 31.46 -19.10 -4.73
N TRP A 79 30.65 -19.08 -3.67
CA TRP A 79 30.91 -19.86 -2.44
C TRP A 79 29.68 -20.59 -1.88
N CYS A 80 28.48 -20.28 -2.35
CA CYS A 80 27.24 -20.92 -1.90
C CYS A 80 26.17 -21.02 -3.00
N GLN A 81 25.23 -21.91 -2.78
CA GLN A 81 23.93 -21.92 -3.43
C GLN A 81 22.90 -21.31 -2.48
N TYR A 82 21.96 -20.54 -3.00
CA TYR A 82 20.88 -19.95 -2.21
C TYR A 82 19.54 -19.94 -2.93
N HIS A 83 18.47 -19.82 -2.16
CA HIS A 83 17.09 -19.86 -2.64
C HIS A 83 16.19 -19.08 -1.68
N ILE A 84 15.35 -18.19 -2.22
CA ILE A 84 14.40 -17.37 -1.47
C ILE A 84 12.99 -17.73 -1.90
N THR A 85 12.13 -18.02 -0.94
CA THR A 85 10.70 -18.21 -1.15
C THR A 85 9.89 -17.22 -0.33
N ILE A 86 8.80 -16.73 -0.92
CA ILE A 86 7.79 -15.92 -0.25
C ILE A 86 6.47 -16.66 -0.41
N GLU A 87 5.88 -17.11 0.71
CA GLU A 87 4.69 -17.98 0.66
C GLU A 87 3.44 -17.23 0.16
N GLN A 88 3.43 -15.90 0.30
CA GLN A 88 2.31 -15.04 -0.06
C GLN A 88 2.78 -13.87 -0.94
N ARG A 89 2.14 -13.70 -2.11
CA ARG A 89 2.43 -12.56 -3.01
C ARG A 89 1.94 -11.22 -2.51
N SER A 90 0.94 -11.21 -1.62
CA SER A 90 0.39 -10.01 -1.02
C SER A 90 0.08 -10.26 0.44
N ILE A 91 0.20 -9.21 1.24
CA ILE A 91 -0.06 -9.28 2.67
C ILE A 91 -0.75 -8.00 3.13
N ALA A 92 -1.71 -8.15 4.04
CA ALA A 92 -2.38 -7.01 4.64
C ALA A 92 -1.40 -6.18 5.48
N LEU A 93 -1.65 -4.87 5.58
CA LEU A 93 -0.86 -3.99 6.43
C LEU A 93 -0.79 -4.55 7.86
N ARG A 94 0.40 -4.49 8.46
CA ARG A 94 0.71 -4.99 9.82
C ARG A 94 0.78 -6.51 9.97
N HIS A 95 0.64 -7.29 8.92
CA HIS A 95 0.93 -8.73 8.97
C HIS A 95 2.39 -9.01 8.57
N VAL A 96 2.92 -10.16 9.02
CA VAL A 96 4.32 -10.57 8.78
C VAL A 96 4.42 -11.33 7.46
N LEU A 97 5.24 -10.83 6.52
CA LEU A 97 5.46 -11.48 5.23
C LEU A 97 6.31 -12.74 5.43
N PRO A 98 5.79 -13.95 5.16
CA PRO A 98 6.56 -15.18 5.35
C PRO A 98 7.61 -15.34 4.25
N ILE A 99 8.86 -15.01 4.58
CA ILE A 99 10.03 -15.16 3.70
C ILE A 99 10.92 -16.25 4.26
N THR A 100 11.24 -17.26 3.44
CA THR A 100 12.23 -18.28 3.76
C THR A 100 13.47 -18.11 2.89
N LEU A 101 14.64 -18.12 3.51
CA LEU A 101 15.94 -18.05 2.84
C LEU A 101 16.74 -19.32 3.16
N SER A 102 17.06 -20.08 2.13
CA SER A 102 17.91 -21.27 2.23
C SER A 102 19.28 -20.97 1.63
N ILE A 103 20.36 -21.23 2.38
CA ILE A 103 21.75 -21.03 1.92
C ILE A 103 22.56 -22.28 2.25
N ALA A 104 23.32 -22.78 1.29
CA ALA A 104 24.26 -23.87 1.48
C ALA A 104 25.63 -23.51 0.88
N PRO A 105 26.69 -23.36 1.71
CA PRO A 105 28.06 -23.28 1.23
C PRO A 105 28.46 -24.59 0.51
N TYR A 106 29.21 -24.50 -0.58
CA TYR A 106 29.75 -25.68 -1.28
C TYR A 106 31.27 -25.72 -1.36
N LEU A 107 31.95 -24.64 -0.91
CA LEU A 107 33.40 -24.65 -0.70
C LEU A 107 33.73 -25.37 0.61
N ASN A 108 34.63 -26.34 0.51
CA ASN A 108 35.13 -27.07 1.67
C ASN A 108 35.71 -26.11 2.72
N GLY A 109 35.31 -26.31 3.98
CA GLY A 109 35.80 -25.51 5.11
C GLY A 109 35.00 -24.24 5.41
N LEU A 110 34.04 -23.85 4.57
CA LEU A 110 33.14 -22.74 4.89
C LEU A 110 31.93 -23.22 5.70
N ARG A 111 31.62 -22.48 6.77
CA ARG A 111 30.42 -22.64 7.58
C ARG A 111 29.65 -21.33 7.60
N LEU A 112 28.33 -21.42 7.46
CA LEU A 112 27.45 -20.27 7.59
C LEU A 112 27.30 -19.97 9.09
N GLU A 113 27.83 -18.82 9.53
CA GLU A 113 27.78 -18.45 10.95
C GLU A 113 26.51 -17.64 11.28
N HIS A 114 26.17 -16.65 10.45
CA HIS A 114 25.03 -15.78 10.67
C HIS A 114 24.43 -15.30 9.35
N VAL A 115 23.10 -15.17 9.32
CA VAL A 115 22.35 -14.52 8.24
C VAL A 115 21.74 -13.24 8.81
N ILE A 116 22.23 -12.08 8.35
CA ILE A 116 21.71 -10.79 8.79
C ILE A 116 20.46 -10.46 7.97
N HIS A 117 19.31 -10.37 8.63
CA HIS A 117 18.08 -9.85 8.04
C HIS A 117 17.94 -8.38 8.41
N THR A 118 18.15 -7.47 7.45
CA THR A 118 17.78 -6.06 7.56
C THR A 118 16.50 -5.82 6.77
N PHE A 119 15.45 -5.34 7.44
CA PHE A 119 14.22 -4.84 6.82
C PHE A 119 14.21 -3.32 6.82
#